data_AF-A0A920IU84-F1
#
_entry.id   AF-A0A920IU84-F1
#
_cell.length_a   1.000
_cell.length_b   1.000
_cell.length_c   1.000
_cell.angle_alpha   90.00
_cell.angle_beta   90.00
_cell.angle_gamma   90.00
#
_symmetry.space_group_name_H-M   'P 1'
#
loop_
_entity.id
_entity.type
_entity.pdbx_description
1 polymer ?
#
loop_
_entity_poly.entity_id
_entity_poly.type
_entity_poly.pdbx_seq_one_letter_code
_entity_poly.pdbx_strand_id
1 'polypeptide(L)'
;MITAGSISEAESLSSNNQVDLIILDLMLPDGSGLDFCRAIKSDKEKKSIPVIILTAKADEVDRVVGFELGADDYVTKPFSVRELVLRAKAVMKRGVNSEEDSNKDFETFKFGDLELDLESHQAIY
;
A
#
# COMPACT_ATOMS: atom_id res chain seq x y z
N MET A 1 3.30 7.39 16.36
CA MET A 1 3.82 7.89 15.07
C MET A 1 5.26 8.30 15.29
N ILE A 2 6.19 7.62 14.62
CA ILE A 2 7.59 8.03 14.57
C ILE A 2 7.79 8.92 13.35
N THR A 3 8.74 9.84 13.41
CA THR A 3 9.07 10.77 12.32
C THR A 3 10.56 10.74 12.08
N ALA A 4 10.97 10.76 10.82
CA ALA A 4 12.35 10.88 10.40
C ALA A 4 12.47 12.06 9.42
N GLY A 5 13.48 12.90 9.61
CA GLY A 5 13.82 14.01 8.70
C GLY A 5 14.77 13.61 7.58
N SER A 6 15.31 12.38 7.61
CA SER A 6 16.32 11.88 6.67
C SER A 6 16.16 10.36 6.45
N ILE A 7 16.75 9.84 5.38
CA ILE A 7 16.79 8.40 5.08
C ILE A 7 17.53 7.65 6.19
N SER A 8 18.70 8.17 6.57
CA SER A 8 19.53 7.62 7.65
C SER A 8 18.80 7.50 8.99
N GLU A 9 17.97 8.49 9.35
CA GLU A 9 17.14 8.44 10.56
C GLU A 9 16.00 7.42 10.40
N ALA A 10 15.37 7.34 9.23
CA ALA A 10 14.31 6.38 8.95
C ALA A 10 14.80 4.92 9.03
N GLU A 11 15.99 4.62 8.52
CA GLU A 11 16.62 3.29 8.63
C GLU A 11 16.90 2.91 10.09
N SER A 12 17.40 3.86 10.87
CA SER A 12 17.69 3.67 12.29
C SER A 12 16.42 3.43 13.11
N LEU A 13 15.35 4.18 12.83
CA LEU A 13 14.07 4.04 13.54
C LEU A 13 13.31 2.79 13.12
N SER A 14 13.29 2.46 11.81
CA SER A 14 12.58 1.28 11.29
C SER A 14 13.20 -0.04 11.73
N SER A 15 14.48 -0.06 12.09
CA SER A 15 15.16 -1.26 12.59
C SER A 15 14.84 -1.54 14.07
N ASN A 16 14.46 -0.51 14.83
CA ASN A 16 14.21 -0.60 16.28
C ASN A 16 12.72 -0.58 16.65
N ASN A 17 11.84 -0.38 15.66
CA ASN A 17 10.40 -0.23 15.88
C ASN A 17 9.64 -1.04 14.83
N GLN A 18 8.50 -1.61 15.22
CA GLN A 18 7.55 -2.15 14.25
C GLN A 18 6.88 -1.00 13.49
N VAL A 19 6.86 -1.10 12.16
CA VAL A 19 6.26 -0.08 11.27
C VAL A 19 5.20 -0.73 10.40
N ASP A 20 3.95 -0.30 10.55
CA ASP A 20 2.81 -0.86 9.82
C ASP A 20 2.46 -0.09 8.54
N LEU A 21 3.02 1.11 8.35
CA LEU A 21 2.82 1.99 7.19
C LEU A 21 3.94 3.04 7.15
N ILE A 22 4.44 3.34 5.95
CA ILE A 22 5.38 4.45 5.71
C ILE A 22 4.67 5.51 4.86
N ILE A 23 4.76 6.76 5.31
CA ILE A 23 4.43 7.94 4.51
C ILE A 23 5.74 8.63 4.14
N LEU A 24 6.05 8.72 2.86
CA LEU A 24 7.39 9.02 2.37
C LEU A 24 7.41 10.26 1.47
N ASP A 25 8.23 11.26 1.81
CA ASP A 25 8.60 12.31 0.85
C ASP A 25 9.72 11.82 -0.07
N LEU A 26 9.71 12.26 -1.33
CA LEU A 26 10.78 11.97 -2.30
C LEU A 26 11.98 12.92 -2.16
N MET A 27 11.76 14.12 -1.64
CA MET A 27 12.81 15.12 -1.47
C MET A 27 13.31 15.11 -0.02
N LEU A 28 14.31 14.26 0.24
CA LEU A 28 14.96 14.16 1.54
C LEU A 28 16.36 14.82 1.47
N PRO A 29 16.88 15.36 2.60
CA PRO A 29 18.14 16.08 2.62
C PRO A 29 19.37 15.22 2.28
N ASP A 30 19.28 13.91 2.50
CA ASP A 30 20.37 12.93 2.33
C ASP A 30 20.15 11.96 1.17
N GLY A 31 19.12 12.16 0.34
CA GLY A 31 18.93 11.35 -0.87
C GLY A 31 17.51 11.38 -1.43
N SER A 32 17.28 10.50 -2.41
CA SER A 32 15.97 10.33 -3.04
C SER A 32 15.11 9.36 -2.23
N GLY A 33 13.88 9.77 -1.90
CA GLY A 33 12.91 8.86 -1.29
C GLY A 33 12.55 7.69 -2.21
N LEU A 34 12.72 7.79 -3.54
CA LEU A 34 12.50 6.65 -4.44
C LEU A 34 13.50 5.52 -4.19
N ASP A 35 14.76 5.87 -3.92
CA ASP A 35 15.79 4.88 -3.62
C ASP A 35 15.50 4.17 -2.29
N PHE A 36 15.04 4.93 -1.28
CA PHE A 36 14.58 4.37 -0.01
C PHE A 36 13.37 3.46 -0.18
N CYS A 37 12.36 3.88 -0.95
CA CYS A 37 11.20 3.04 -1.27
C CYS A 37 11.62 1.71 -1.90
N ARG A 38 12.50 1.76 -2.91
CA ARG A 38 13.05 0.56 -3.56
C ARG A 38 13.78 -0.33 -2.56
N ALA A 39 14.59 0.24 -1.67
CA ALA A 39 15.32 -0.51 -0.65
C ALA A 39 14.36 -1.24 0.30
N ILE A 40 13.34 -0.55 0.82
CA ILE A 40 12.29 -1.14 1.68
C ILE A 40 11.55 -2.27 0.96
N LYS A 41 11.17 -2.07 -0.30
CA LYS A 41 10.42 -3.07 -1.09
C LYS A 41 11.27 -4.26 -1.55
N SER A 42 12.59 -4.12 -1.55
CA SER A 42 13.53 -5.21 -1.86
C SER A 42 13.95 -6.02 -0.63
N ASP A 43 13.79 -5.45 0.57
CA ASP A 43 14.10 -6.10 1.84
C ASP A 43 13.03 -7.16 2.18
N LYS A 44 13.47 -8.40 2.47
CA LYS A 44 12.56 -9.52 2.73
C LYS A 44 11.64 -9.31 3.93
N GLU A 45 12.13 -8.63 4.96
CA GLU A 45 11.40 -8.40 6.20
C GLU A 45 10.50 -7.16 6.12
N LYS A 46 10.90 -6.17 5.30
CA LYS A 46 10.21 -4.87 5.20
C LYS A 46 9.33 -4.72 3.97
N LYS A 47 9.45 -5.59 2.96
CA LYS A 47 8.69 -5.48 1.70
C LYS A 47 7.18 -5.46 1.86
N SER A 48 6.66 -6.08 2.93
CA SER A 48 5.23 -6.12 3.24
C SER A 48 4.72 -4.80 3.83
N ILE A 49 5.61 -3.92 4.30
CA ILE A 49 5.23 -2.62 4.85
C ILE A 49 4.68 -1.77 3.69
N PRO A 50 3.42 -1.30 3.76
CA PRO A 50 2.87 -0.42 2.75
C PRO A 50 3.60 0.92 2.74
N VAL A 51 3.83 1.47 1.54
CA VAL A 51 4.48 2.77 1.35
C VAL A 51 3.53 3.68 0.55
N ILE A 52 3.16 4.80 1.16
CA ILE A 52 2.49 5.90 0.47
C ILE A 52 3.52 6.99 0.20
N ILE A 53 3.76 7.28 -1.07
CA ILE A 53 4.56 8.45 -1.45
C ILE A 53 3.70 9.70 -1.28
N LEU A 54 4.22 10.70 -0.58
CA LEU A 54 3.57 11.98 -0.32
C LEU A 54 4.54 13.13 -0.63
N THR A 55 4.44 13.71 -1.82
CA THR A 55 5.46 14.65 -2.34
C THR A 55 4.88 15.81 -3.15
N ALA A 56 5.67 16.84 -3.40
CA ALA A 56 5.30 17.95 -4.30
C ALA A 56 5.51 17.61 -5.78
N LYS A 57 6.22 16.53 -6.10
CA LYS A 57 6.38 16.04 -7.47
C LYS A 57 5.05 15.47 -7.98
N ALA A 58 4.45 16.13 -8.96
CA ALA A 58 3.14 15.77 -9.52
C ALA A 58 3.22 15.27 -10.97
N ASP A 59 4.43 15.19 -11.53
CA ASP A 59 4.62 14.71 -12.90
C ASP A 59 4.22 13.25 -13.02
N GLU A 60 3.53 12.91 -14.11
CA GLU A 60 3.07 11.54 -14.39
C GLU A 60 4.23 10.54 -14.36
N VAL A 61 5.39 10.93 -14.89
CA VAL A 61 6.59 10.09 -14.90
C VAL A 61 7.05 9.75 -13.48
N ASP A 62 7.11 10.74 -12.57
CA ASP A 62 7.50 10.50 -11.17
C ASP A 62 6.51 9.54 -10.48
N ARG A 63 5.22 9.66 -10.80
CA ARG A 63 4.16 8.81 -10.27
C ARG A 63 4.29 7.37 -10.79
N VAL A 64 4.48 7.19 -12.09
CA VAL A 64 4.66 5.87 -12.71
C VAL A 64 5.88 5.17 -12.11
N VAL A 65 7.02 5.87 -12.02
CA VAL A 65 8.25 5.33 -11.43
C VAL A 65 8.03 4.94 -9.96
N GLY A 66 7.33 5.77 -9.18
CA GLY A 66 7.00 5.44 -7.79
C GLY A 66 6.24 4.12 -7.66
N PHE A 67 5.25 3.88 -8.51
CA PHE A 67 4.49 2.63 -8.53
C PHE A 67 5.31 1.43 -9.02
N GLU A 68 6.14 1.59 -10.05
CA GLU A 68 7.03 0.52 -10.54
C GLU A 68 8.05 0.07 -9.47
N LEU A 69 8.45 0.97 -8.58
CA LEU A 69 9.32 0.66 -7.45
C LEU A 69 8.58 0.07 -6.24
N GLY A 70 7.27 -0.18 -6.37
CA GLY A 70 6.46 -0.91 -5.40
C GLY A 70 5.73 -0.05 -4.38
N ALA A 71 5.61 1.27 -4.58
CA ALA A 71 4.73 2.10 -3.74
C ALA A 71 3.27 1.65 -3.88
N ASP A 72 2.53 1.69 -2.77
CA ASP A 72 1.14 1.23 -2.70
C ASP A 72 0.13 2.33 -3.04
N ASP A 73 0.52 3.59 -2.81
CA ASP A 73 -0.21 4.78 -3.24
C ASP A 73 0.75 5.97 -3.46
N TYR A 74 0.28 6.98 -4.19
CA TYR A 74 1.02 8.19 -4.50
C TYR A 74 0.10 9.40 -4.36
N VAL A 75 0.47 10.32 -3.48
CA VAL A 75 -0.31 11.51 -3.12
C VAL A 75 0.54 12.76 -3.34
N THR A 76 0.01 13.69 -4.12
CA THR A 76 0.68 14.96 -4.41
C THR A 76 0.30 16.04 -3.39
N LYS A 77 1.23 16.93 -3.05
CA LYS A 77 0.96 18.15 -2.28
C LYS A 77 0.41 19.24 -3.21
N PRO A 78 -0.59 20.05 -2.79
CA PRO A 78 -1.30 19.99 -1.51
C PRO A 78 -2.34 18.85 -1.46
N PHE A 79 -2.58 18.32 -0.26
CA PHE A 79 -3.52 17.21 -0.03
C PHE A 79 -4.47 17.52 1.14
N SER A 80 -5.61 16.83 1.18
CA SER A 80 -6.49 16.82 2.34
C SER A 80 -6.03 15.77 3.35
N VAL A 81 -5.93 16.13 4.63
CA VAL A 81 -5.64 15.16 5.71
C VAL A 81 -6.67 14.03 5.70
N ARG A 82 -7.95 14.33 5.44
CA ARG A 82 -9.00 13.32 5.38
C ARG A 82 -8.79 12.34 4.22
N GLU A 83 -8.33 12.83 3.07
CA GLU A 83 -8.01 11.99 1.92
C GLU A 83 -6.83 11.07 2.25
N LEU A 84 -5.74 11.61 2.80
CA LEU A 84 -4.57 10.82 3.17
C LEU A 84 -4.92 9.72 4.19
N VAL A 85 -5.76 10.02 5.18
CA VAL A 85 -6.24 9.02 6.15
C VAL A 85 -7.07 7.93 5.48
N LEU A 86 -7.94 8.25 4.52
CA LEU A 86 -8.73 7.26 3.80
C LEU A 86 -7.85 6.35 2.93
N ARG A 87 -6.85 6.92 2.26
CA ARG A 87 -5.85 6.19 1.48
C ARG A 87 -4.99 5.26 2.34
N ALA A 88 -4.49 5.77 3.47
CA ALA A 88 -3.77 4.97 4.47
C ALA A 88 -4.58 3.76 4.93
N LYS A 89 -5.85 3.95 5.28
CA LYS A 89 -6.75 2.84 5.65
C LYS A 89 -6.93 1.84 4.49
N ALA A 90 -7.07 2.33 3.26
CA ALA A 90 -7.28 1.48 2.09
C ALA A 90 -6.05 0.60 1.79
N VAL A 91 -4.83 1.15 1.85
CA VAL A 91 -3.61 0.36 1.61
C VAL A 91 -3.36 -0.66 2.72
N MET A 92 -3.59 -0.29 3.98
CA MET A 92 -3.39 -1.20 5.11
C MET A 92 -4.38 -2.38 5.07
N LYS A 93 -5.61 -2.18 4.59
CA LYS A 93 -6.60 -3.28 4.46
C LYS A 93 -6.20 -4.31 3.39
N ARG A 94 -5.52 -3.90 2.31
CA ARG A 94 -5.12 -4.81 1.23
C ARG A 94 -4.11 -5.86 1.69
N GLY A 95 -3.24 -5.52 2.65
CA GLY A 95 -2.27 -6.47 3.22
C GLY A 95 -2.89 -7.53 4.15
N VAL A 96 -4.11 -7.29 4.66
CA VAL A 96 -4.83 -8.22 5.55
C VAL A 96 -5.69 -9.20 4.75
N ASN A 97 -6.27 -8.73 3.63
CA ASN A 97 -7.21 -9.52 2.84
C ASN A 97 -6.56 -10.63 1.98
N SER A 98 -5.24 -10.61 1.76
CA SER A 98 -4.57 -11.64 0.95
C SER A 98 -4.57 -13.04 1.59
N GLU A 99 -4.76 -13.15 2.91
CA GLU A 99 -4.90 -14.44 3.59
C GLU A 99 -6.38 -14.85 3.78
N GLU A 100 -7.31 -13.91 3.88
CA GLU A 100 -8.73 -14.19 4.12
C GLU A 100 -9.55 -14.42 2.83
N ASP A 101 -9.16 -13.87 1.68
CA ASP A 101 -9.88 -14.08 0.41
C ASP A 101 -9.53 -15.41 -0.28
N SER A 102 -8.55 -16.16 0.24
CA SER A 102 -8.23 -17.52 -0.24
C SER A 102 -9.16 -18.60 0.33
N ASN A 103 -9.97 -18.25 1.34
CA ASN A 103 -10.80 -19.19 2.10
C ASN A 103 -12.26 -18.74 2.21
N LYS A 104 -12.70 -17.80 1.35
CA LYS A 104 -14.13 -17.68 1.08
C LYS A 104 -14.50 -18.86 0.21
N ASP A 105 -14.97 -19.92 0.87
CA ASP A 105 -15.87 -20.91 0.26
C ASP A 105 -16.76 -20.15 -0.74
N PHE A 106 -16.76 -20.58 -2.00
CA PHE A 106 -17.61 -19.99 -3.02
C PHE A 106 -19.08 -20.16 -2.57
N GLU A 107 -19.61 -19.16 -1.86
CA GLU A 107 -20.97 -19.19 -1.34
C GLU A 107 -21.92 -19.28 -2.53
N THR A 108 -22.70 -20.36 -2.58
CA THR A 108 -23.81 -20.47 -3.52
C THR A 108 -24.83 -19.39 -3.21
N PHE A 109 -25.06 -18.48 -4.16
CA PHE A 109 -26.03 -17.39 -3.99
C PHE A 109 -27.41 -17.86 -4.42
N LYS A 110 -28.39 -17.84 -3.50
CA LYS A 110 -29.80 -18.17 -3.80
C LYS A 110 -30.68 -16.93 -3.89
N PHE A 111 -31.36 -16.77 -5.03
CA PHE A 111 -32.34 -15.72 -5.28
C PHE A 111 -33.66 -16.35 -5.76
N GLY A 112 -34.57 -16.65 -4.83
CA GLY A 112 -35.78 -17.41 -5.16
C GLY A 112 -35.40 -18.84 -5.57
N ASP A 113 -35.85 -19.27 -6.74
CA ASP A 113 -35.52 -20.60 -7.30
C ASP A 113 -34.18 -20.62 -8.04
N LEU A 114 -33.52 -19.47 -8.22
CA LEU A 114 -32.23 -19.35 -8.88
C LEU A 114 -31.10 -19.61 -7.89
N GLU A 115 -30.26 -20.60 -8.19
CA GLU A 115 -29.03 -20.92 -7.47
C GLU A 115 -27.81 -20.69 -8.37
N LEU A 116 -26.90 -19.83 -7.93
CA LEU A 116 -25.66 -19.51 -8.64
C LEU A 116 -24.48 -20.22 -7.97
N ASP A 117 -23.85 -21.11 -8.72
CA ASP A 117 -22.59 -21.77 -8.37
C ASP A 117 -21.45 -21.06 -9.10
N LEU A 118 -20.68 -20.27 -8.32
CA LEU A 118 -19.56 -19.50 -8.81
C LEU A 118 -18.30 -20.34 -9.05
N GLU A 119 -18.23 -21.56 -8.51
CA GLU A 119 -17.12 -22.48 -8.75
C GLU A 119 -17.27 -23.11 -10.14
N SER A 120 -18.46 -23.63 -10.46
CA SER A 120 -18.74 -24.24 -11.76
C SER A 120 -19.16 -23.25 -12.86
N HIS A 121 -19.35 -21.97 -12.51
CA HIS A 121 -19.93 -20.94 -13.39
C HIS A 121 -21.31 -21.35 -13.93
N GLN A 122 -22.10 -22.03 -13.11
CA GLN A 122 -23.44 -22.51 -13.48
C GLN A 122 -24.54 -21.76 -12.73
N ALA A 123 -25.67 -21.61 -13.41
CA ALA A 123 -26.91 -21.17 -12.82
C ALA A 123 -27.92 -22.32 -12.92
N ILE A 124 -28.47 -22.75 -11.79
CA ILE A 124 -29.51 -23.77 -11.70
C ILE A 124 -30.82 -23.03 -11.42
N TYR A 125 -31.88 -23.35 -12.17
CA TYR A 125 -33.23 -22.78 -12.05
C TYR A 125 -34.28 -23.89 -11.91
#